data_AF-A0A813B8B6-F1
#
_entry.id   AF-A0A813B8B6-F1
#
_cell.length_a   1.000
_cell.length_b   1.000
_cell.length_c   1.000
_cell.angle_alpha   90.00
_cell.angle_beta   90.00
_cell.angle_gamma   90.00
#
_symmetry.space_group_name_H-M   'P 1'
#
loop_
_entity.id
_entity.type
_entity.pdbx_description
1 polymer ?
#
loop_
_entity_poly.entity_id
_entity_poly.type
_entity_poly.pdbx_seq_one_letter_code
_entity_poly.pdbx_strand_id
1 'polypeptide(L)'
;MAMALLNLIRHAERYADKSITYLAPDGKDRAQYIARCATGKAPTLMFPRPPSALLAGRRQEVTGHNSTRPWETLHPLAMKSGLRLDNHVDFQDVSGFEAYLKTLPSGSSVLVAWEHKMMGELARAVDPQGLAPSKYPEHCDSEWREPEYTMGACYDVIWQFVLYRSHSGESWRAKAFSHLHMGFAGKGSKCSEAFEPFSNPSSWPQLIQEGASVVSVTPGMIPACALGFCSLLFLVLGRLHALLPDTQSTRLGGKEPLLESPETYILVC
;
A
#
# COMPACT_ATOMS: atom_id res chain seq x y z
N MET A 1 -4.62 -0.92 -17.76
CA MET A 1 -3.73 -0.97 -16.59
C MET A 1 -4.50 -0.53 -15.36
N ALA A 2 -4.49 -1.32 -14.29
CA ALA A 2 -5.21 -1.02 -13.06
C ALA A 2 -4.29 -1.12 -11.84
N MET A 3 -4.54 -0.28 -10.83
CA MET A 3 -3.76 -0.24 -9.58
C MET A 3 -4.68 -0.30 -8.36
N ALA A 4 -4.20 -0.85 -7.25
CA ALA A 4 -4.86 -0.79 -5.96
C ALA A 4 -3.82 -0.70 -4.83
N LEU A 5 -4.22 -0.20 -3.67
CA LEU A 5 -3.41 -0.22 -2.45
C LEU A 5 -3.95 -1.25 -1.48
N LEU A 6 -3.08 -2.11 -0.97
CA LEU A 6 -3.39 -3.07 0.07
C LEU A 6 -2.57 -2.74 1.31
N ASN A 7 -3.24 -2.34 2.38
CA ASN A 7 -2.66 -2.23 3.71
C ASN A 7 -3.04 -3.48 4.50
N LEU A 8 -2.07 -4.31 4.85
CA LEU A 8 -2.25 -5.51 5.64
C LEU A 8 -1.67 -5.28 7.04
N ILE A 9 -2.52 -5.43 8.06
CA ILE A 9 -2.16 -5.25 9.46
C ILE A 9 -2.48 -6.52 10.26
N ARG A 10 -1.73 -6.73 11.33
CA ARG A 10 -2.12 -7.68 12.37
C ARG A 10 -3.33 -7.11 13.13
N HIS A 11 -4.17 -7.98 13.68
CA HIS A 11 -5.14 -7.57 14.70
C HIS A 11 -4.45 -6.84 15.88
N ALA A 12 -5.16 -5.92 16.53
CA ALA A 12 -4.65 -5.18 17.68
C ALA A 12 -4.44 -6.08 18.93
N GLU A 13 -3.96 -5.48 20.01
CA GLU A 13 -3.48 -6.11 21.23
C GLU A 13 -4.48 -7.13 21.78
N ARG A 14 -3.96 -8.30 22.16
CA ARG A 14 -4.72 -9.36 22.81
C ARG A 14 -4.21 -9.59 24.22
N TYR A 15 -5.06 -10.18 25.05
CA TYR A 15 -4.64 -10.73 26.33
C TYR A 15 -3.58 -11.82 26.15
N ALA A 16 -2.71 -11.96 27.15
CA ALA A 16 -1.79 -13.08 27.24
C ALA A 16 -2.52 -14.42 27.28
N ASP A 17 -3.63 -14.48 28.02
CA ASP A 17 -4.56 -15.61 28.02
C ASP A 17 -5.21 -15.80 26.63
N LYS A 18 -4.91 -16.94 26.00
CA LYS A 18 -5.38 -17.30 24.65
C LYS A 18 -6.86 -17.73 24.64
N SER A 19 -7.45 -18.02 25.80
CA SER A 19 -8.88 -18.32 25.91
C SER A 19 -9.74 -17.08 25.63
N ILE A 20 -9.18 -15.88 25.83
CA ILE A 20 -9.83 -14.62 25.56
C ILE A 20 -9.70 -14.29 24.07
N THR A 21 -10.84 -14.31 23.38
CA THR A 21 -10.91 -14.23 21.91
C THR A 21 -11.13 -12.82 21.37
N TYR A 22 -11.33 -11.83 22.23
CA TYR A 22 -11.54 -10.41 21.91
C TYR A 22 -10.29 -9.56 22.23
N LEU A 23 -10.30 -8.29 21.83
CA LEU A 23 -9.21 -7.35 22.04
C LEU A 23 -9.02 -7.00 23.52
N ALA A 24 -7.77 -6.85 23.91
CA ALA A 24 -7.39 -6.25 25.17
C ALA A 24 -7.78 -4.76 25.23
N PRO A 25 -7.82 -4.10 26.41
CA PRO A 25 -8.15 -2.68 26.52
C PRO A 25 -7.30 -1.79 25.60
N ASP A 26 -5.96 -1.94 25.62
CA ASP A 26 -5.07 -1.20 24.72
C ASP A 26 -5.31 -1.55 23.24
N GLY A 27 -5.73 -2.77 22.94
CA GLY A 27 -6.12 -3.17 21.59
C GLY A 27 -7.37 -2.46 21.09
N LYS A 28 -8.33 -2.22 21.98
CA LYS A 28 -9.52 -1.40 21.68
C LYS A 28 -9.13 0.06 21.48
N ASP A 29 -8.19 0.58 22.28
CA ASP A 29 -7.68 1.94 22.11
C ASP A 29 -6.90 2.09 20.78
N ARG A 30 -6.12 1.09 20.36
CA ARG A 30 -5.48 1.05 19.04
C ARG A 30 -6.49 0.96 17.91
N ALA A 31 -7.54 0.15 18.04
CA ALA A 31 -8.62 0.08 17.05
C ALA A 31 -9.31 1.46 16.87
N GLN A 32 -9.52 2.19 17.97
CA GLN A 32 -10.04 3.56 17.93
C GLN A 32 -9.02 4.56 17.34
N TYR A 33 -7.73 4.36 17.60
CA TYR A 33 -6.65 5.13 16.96
C TYR A 33 -6.68 4.97 15.44
N ILE A 34 -6.69 3.73 14.94
CA ILE A 34 -6.77 3.41 13.52
C ILE A 34 -8.01 4.08 12.91
N ALA A 35 -9.17 3.92 13.53
CA ALA A 35 -10.40 4.55 13.07
C ALA A 35 -10.29 6.07 12.98
N ARG A 36 -9.71 6.71 14.00
CA ARG A 36 -9.53 8.16 14.03
C ARG A 36 -8.60 8.63 12.91
N CYS A 37 -7.47 7.96 12.74
CA CYS A 37 -6.39 8.41 11.87
C CYS A 37 -6.62 8.03 10.40
N ALA A 38 -7.20 6.87 10.11
CA ALA A 38 -7.51 6.44 8.74
C ALA A 38 -8.70 7.19 8.11
N THR A 39 -9.49 7.92 8.90
CA THR A 39 -10.62 8.75 8.42
C THR A 39 -10.29 10.24 8.34
N GLY A 40 -9.01 10.59 8.49
CA GLY A 40 -8.54 11.96 8.24
C GLY A 40 -8.84 12.41 6.82
N LYS A 41 -9.08 13.71 6.62
CA LYS A 41 -9.29 14.30 5.29
C LYS A 41 -7.99 14.45 4.49
N ALA A 42 -6.87 14.59 5.20
CA ALA A 42 -5.56 14.72 4.58
C ALA A 42 -5.01 13.34 4.21
N PRO A 43 -4.33 13.20 3.06
CA PRO A 43 -3.63 11.98 2.71
C PRO A 43 -2.48 11.70 3.69
N THR A 44 -2.18 10.43 3.90
CA THR A 44 -1.05 9.96 4.72
C THR A 44 -0.27 8.89 3.97
N LEU A 45 0.89 8.44 4.47
CA LEU A 45 1.60 7.29 3.88
C LEU A 45 0.75 6.02 3.87
N MET A 46 0.05 5.70 4.95
CA MET A 46 -0.83 4.52 4.99
C MET A 46 -2.03 4.66 4.05
N PHE A 47 -2.60 5.87 3.97
CA PHE A 47 -3.77 6.17 3.16
C PHE A 47 -3.54 7.41 2.29
N PRO A 48 -2.80 7.28 1.17
CA PRO A 48 -2.69 8.36 0.19
C PRO A 48 -4.06 8.72 -0.42
N ARG A 49 -5.01 7.79 -0.31
CA ARG A 49 -6.44 7.97 -0.52
C ARG A 49 -7.19 7.27 0.62
N PRO A 50 -8.38 7.76 1.00
CA PRO A 50 -9.20 7.11 2.03
C PRO A 50 -9.44 5.63 1.72
N PRO A 51 -9.54 4.77 2.75
CA PRO A 51 -9.92 3.38 2.54
C PRO A 51 -11.28 3.30 1.82
N SER A 52 -11.38 2.40 0.86
CA SER A 52 -12.59 2.13 0.08
C SER A 52 -13.18 0.75 0.37
N ALA A 53 -12.43 -0.12 1.05
CA ALA A 53 -12.85 -1.46 1.42
C ALA A 53 -12.14 -1.90 2.71
N LEU A 54 -12.84 -2.70 3.52
CA LEU A 54 -12.32 -3.26 4.77
C LEU A 54 -12.55 -4.77 4.78
N LEU A 55 -11.51 -5.54 5.13
CA LEU A 55 -11.60 -6.99 5.29
C LEU A 55 -10.96 -7.41 6.61
N ALA A 56 -11.63 -8.30 7.35
CA ALA A 56 -11.08 -8.95 8.52
C ALA A 56 -11.14 -10.46 8.35
N GLY A 57 -10.03 -11.14 8.64
CA GLY A 57 -10.00 -12.60 8.64
C GLY A 57 -10.93 -13.15 9.72
N ARG A 58 -11.81 -14.07 9.33
CA ARG A 58 -12.73 -14.74 10.26
C ARG A 58 -12.16 -16.10 10.63
N ARG A 59 -12.15 -16.42 11.91
CA ARG A 59 -11.90 -17.80 12.33
C ARG A 59 -13.22 -18.52 12.53
N GLN A 60 -13.49 -19.55 11.74
CA GLN A 60 -14.71 -20.35 11.93
C GLN A 60 -14.59 -21.29 13.16
N GLU A 61 -15.75 -21.53 13.78
CA GLU A 61 -15.96 -22.35 15.00
C GLU A 61 -15.32 -23.72 15.00
N VAL A 62 -15.12 -24.31 13.82
CA VAL A 62 -14.68 -25.69 13.64
C VAL A 62 -13.30 -25.96 14.27
N THR A 63 -12.46 -24.94 14.44
CA THR A 63 -11.09 -25.09 15.00
C THR A 63 -10.98 -24.82 16.51
N GLY A 64 -12.10 -24.59 17.22
CA GLY A 64 -12.13 -24.39 18.68
C GLY A 64 -11.56 -23.06 19.19
N HIS A 65 -11.16 -22.15 18.29
CA HIS A 65 -10.56 -20.86 18.64
C HIS A 65 -11.16 -19.71 17.84
N ASN A 66 -12.28 -19.13 18.27
CA ASN A 66 -12.99 -18.06 17.54
C ASN A 66 -12.45 -16.67 17.83
N SER A 67 -11.25 -16.35 17.34
CA SER A 67 -10.71 -15.00 17.50
C SER A 67 -11.54 -13.98 16.71
N THR A 68 -12.22 -13.06 17.42
CA THR A 68 -12.92 -11.90 16.83
C THR A 68 -12.01 -10.69 16.65
N ARG A 69 -10.79 -10.75 17.20
CA ARG A 69 -9.81 -9.65 17.21
C ARG A 69 -9.57 -8.96 15.87
N PRO A 70 -9.38 -9.64 14.73
CA PRO A 70 -9.22 -8.95 13.45
C PRO A 70 -10.43 -8.07 13.09
N TRP A 71 -11.64 -8.58 13.33
CA TRP A 71 -12.88 -7.83 13.10
C TRP A 71 -13.00 -6.66 14.07
N GLU A 72 -12.76 -6.88 15.37
CA GLU A 72 -12.80 -5.81 16.38
C GLU A 72 -11.77 -4.70 16.13
N THR A 73 -10.65 -5.04 15.49
CA THR A 73 -9.60 -4.06 15.13
C THR A 73 -10.10 -3.05 14.10
N LEU A 74 -10.90 -3.49 13.13
CA LEU A 74 -11.40 -2.64 12.05
C LEU A 74 -12.83 -2.13 12.28
N HIS A 75 -13.57 -2.71 13.22
CA HIS A 75 -14.96 -2.35 13.45
C HIS A 75 -15.16 -0.85 13.76
N PRO A 76 -14.35 -0.20 14.62
CA PRO A 76 -14.47 1.24 14.84
C PRO A 76 -14.27 2.07 13.56
N LEU A 77 -13.37 1.65 12.67
CA LEU A 77 -13.14 2.31 11.39
C LEU A 77 -14.35 2.14 10.47
N ALA A 78 -14.92 0.94 10.41
CA ALA A 78 -16.13 0.67 9.63
C ALA A 78 -17.29 1.57 10.07
N MET A 79 -17.52 1.66 11.38
CA MET A 79 -18.56 2.53 11.96
C MET A 79 -18.32 4.01 11.64
N LYS A 80 -17.07 4.47 11.72
CA LYS A 80 -16.73 5.88 11.49
C LYS A 80 -16.74 6.29 10.01
N SER A 81 -16.35 5.38 9.11
CA SER A 81 -16.27 5.63 7.66
C SER A 81 -17.57 5.31 6.92
N GLY A 82 -18.47 4.56 7.53
CA GLY A 82 -19.67 4.02 6.86
C GLY A 82 -19.37 2.86 5.90
N LEU A 83 -18.12 2.38 5.85
CA LEU A 83 -17.74 1.23 5.03
C LEU A 83 -18.25 -0.08 5.63
N ARG A 84 -18.67 -1.01 4.78
CA ARG A 84 -18.94 -2.39 5.19
C ARG A 84 -17.62 -3.07 5.55
N LEU A 85 -17.57 -3.64 6.76
CA LEU A 85 -16.49 -4.54 7.18
C LEU A 85 -16.81 -5.96 6.73
N ASP A 86 -16.08 -6.45 5.73
CA ASP A 86 -16.22 -7.83 5.29
C ASP A 86 -15.44 -8.79 6.20
N ASN A 87 -16.02 -9.95 6.48
CA ASN A 87 -15.43 -11.03 7.27
C ASN A 87 -15.89 -12.42 6.78
N HIS A 88 -16.22 -12.57 5.48
CA HIS A 88 -16.61 -13.88 4.94
C HIS A 88 -15.43 -14.83 4.70
N VAL A 89 -14.22 -14.29 4.53
CA VAL A 89 -13.01 -15.09 4.25
C VAL A 89 -12.49 -15.72 5.54
N ASP A 90 -12.32 -17.04 5.53
CA ASP A 90 -11.72 -17.74 6.66
C ASP A 90 -10.24 -17.35 6.80
N PHE A 91 -9.75 -17.27 8.04
CA PHE A 91 -8.40 -16.81 8.34
C PHE A 91 -7.30 -17.70 7.72
N GLN A 92 -7.61 -18.95 7.37
CA GLN A 92 -6.72 -19.88 6.69
C GLN A 92 -6.94 -19.95 5.17
N ASP A 93 -8.01 -19.33 4.65
CA ASP A 93 -8.36 -19.38 3.24
C ASP A 93 -7.64 -18.31 2.42
N VAL A 94 -6.36 -18.57 2.13
CA VAL A 94 -5.53 -17.71 1.26
C VAL A 94 -6.15 -17.56 -0.13
N SER A 95 -6.79 -18.60 -0.65
CA SER A 95 -7.43 -18.57 -1.97
C SER A 95 -8.67 -17.67 -2.00
N GLY A 96 -9.47 -17.70 -0.93
CA GLY A 96 -10.60 -16.80 -0.72
C GLY A 96 -10.14 -15.36 -0.54
N PHE A 97 -8.99 -15.13 0.11
CA PHE A 97 -8.38 -13.81 0.19
C PHE A 97 -7.99 -13.28 -1.21
N GLU A 98 -7.32 -14.08 -2.04
CA GLU A 98 -7.02 -13.68 -3.44
C GLU A 98 -8.29 -13.44 -4.25
N ALA A 99 -9.30 -14.29 -4.09
CA ALA A 99 -10.59 -14.14 -4.75
C ALA A 99 -11.27 -12.83 -4.35
N TYR A 100 -11.27 -12.49 -3.06
CA TYR A 100 -11.76 -11.20 -2.58
C TYR A 100 -11.01 -10.05 -3.22
N LEU A 101 -9.67 -10.08 -3.21
CA LEU A 101 -8.88 -9.00 -3.82
C LEU A 101 -9.18 -8.82 -5.31
N LYS A 102 -9.37 -9.90 -6.07
CA LYS A 102 -9.74 -9.83 -7.50
C LYS A 102 -11.00 -9.00 -7.75
N THR A 103 -11.94 -8.99 -6.81
CA THR A 103 -13.19 -8.21 -6.92
C THR A 103 -12.97 -6.70 -6.76
N LEU A 104 -11.83 -6.27 -6.22
CA LEU A 104 -11.58 -4.84 -5.99
C LEU A 104 -11.51 -4.08 -7.32
N PRO A 105 -12.19 -2.91 -7.42
CA PRO A 105 -12.05 -2.03 -8.57
C PRO A 105 -10.67 -1.38 -8.62
N SER A 106 -10.27 -0.90 -9.79
CA SER A 106 -9.05 -0.07 -9.89
C SER A 106 -9.21 1.19 -9.04
N GLY A 107 -8.12 1.63 -8.44
CA GLY A 107 -8.05 2.81 -7.56
C GLY A 107 -8.33 2.50 -6.09
N SER A 108 -8.81 1.28 -5.77
CA SER A 108 -9.15 0.87 -4.40
C SER A 108 -8.00 1.04 -3.42
N SER A 109 -8.34 1.41 -2.19
CA SER A 109 -7.45 1.38 -1.03
C SER A 109 -8.09 0.47 0.01
N VAL A 110 -7.56 -0.73 0.19
CA VAL A 110 -8.12 -1.74 1.10
C VAL A 110 -7.28 -1.81 2.37
N LEU A 111 -7.96 -1.83 3.53
CA LEU A 111 -7.34 -2.17 4.80
C LEU A 111 -7.80 -3.56 5.23
N VAL A 112 -6.83 -4.43 5.52
CA VAL A 112 -7.04 -5.81 5.90
C VAL A 112 -6.44 -6.07 7.27
N ALA A 113 -7.21 -6.64 8.20
CA ALA A 113 -6.72 -7.08 9.49
C ALA A 113 -6.73 -8.61 9.59
N TRP A 114 -5.63 -9.18 10.11
CA TRP A 114 -5.45 -10.64 10.16
C TRP A 114 -4.65 -11.13 11.38
N GLU A 115 -4.50 -12.45 11.52
CA GLU A 115 -3.53 -13.04 12.44
C GLU A 115 -2.10 -13.03 11.86
N HIS A 116 -1.13 -12.57 12.65
CA HIS A 116 0.29 -12.42 12.24
C HIS A 116 0.89 -13.68 11.61
N LYS A 117 0.49 -14.88 12.05
CA LYS A 117 1.00 -16.16 11.51
C LYS A 117 0.68 -16.36 10.03
N MET A 118 -0.45 -15.83 9.57
CA MET A 118 -0.90 -15.98 8.19
C MET A 118 -0.42 -14.84 7.30
N MET A 119 0.09 -13.73 7.85
CA MET A 119 0.43 -12.55 7.07
C MET A 119 1.48 -12.83 6.00
N GLY A 120 2.44 -13.71 6.27
CA GLY A 120 3.42 -14.14 5.27
C GLY A 120 2.80 -14.94 4.11
N GLU A 121 1.78 -15.75 4.38
CA GLU A 121 1.03 -16.49 3.35
C GLU A 121 0.17 -15.54 2.50
N LEU A 122 -0.53 -14.60 3.13
CA LEU A 122 -1.33 -13.59 2.43
C LEU A 122 -0.45 -12.68 1.56
N ALA A 123 0.72 -12.28 2.06
CA ALA A 123 1.68 -11.50 1.30
C ALA A 123 2.17 -12.26 0.07
N ARG A 124 2.60 -13.53 0.21
CA ARG A 124 3.05 -14.36 -0.93
C ARG A 124 1.98 -14.54 -2.00
N ALA A 125 0.71 -14.53 -1.64
CA ALA A 125 -0.39 -14.66 -2.60
C ALA A 125 -0.47 -13.49 -3.59
N VAL A 126 -0.17 -12.27 -3.13
CA VAL A 126 -0.11 -11.07 -3.98
C VAL A 126 1.29 -10.78 -4.49
N ASP A 127 2.32 -11.26 -3.80
CA ASP A 127 3.73 -11.00 -4.08
C ASP A 127 4.52 -12.32 -4.26
N PRO A 128 4.30 -13.03 -5.39
CA PRO A 128 5.02 -14.27 -5.66
C PRO A 128 6.52 -14.06 -5.96
N GLN A 129 6.95 -12.81 -6.17
CA GLN A 129 8.35 -12.47 -6.42
C GLN A 129 9.13 -12.20 -5.13
N GLY A 130 8.44 -12.01 -4.00
CA GLY A 130 9.06 -11.93 -2.68
C GLY A 130 9.68 -10.56 -2.37
N LEU A 131 9.00 -9.47 -2.74
CA LEU A 131 9.32 -8.12 -2.25
C LEU A 131 9.13 -8.00 -0.73
N ALA A 132 8.08 -8.63 -0.18
CA ALA A 132 7.75 -8.64 1.23
C ALA A 132 8.43 -9.81 1.97
N PRO A 133 8.75 -9.65 3.27
CA PRO A 133 9.26 -10.73 4.09
C PRO A 133 8.30 -11.94 4.13
N SER A 134 8.87 -13.14 4.24
CA SER A 134 8.07 -14.39 4.27
C SER A 134 7.31 -14.61 5.58
N LYS A 135 7.60 -13.83 6.63
CA LYS A 135 7.01 -13.88 7.97
C LYS A 135 6.80 -12.47 8.51
N TYR A 136 5.74 -12.29 9.27
CA TYR A 136 5.52 -11.06 10.02
C TYR A 136 6.57 -10.93 11.14
N PRO A 137 7.08 -9.72 11.42
CA PRO A 137 8.09 -9.53 12.45
C PRO A 137 7.60 -9.98 13.83
N GLU A 138 8.46 -10.71 14.54
CA GLU A 138 8.29 -11.02 15.97
C GLU A 138 8.82 -9.87 16.85
N HIS A 139 9.74 -9.08 16.30
CA HIS A 139 10.37 -7.92 16.92
C HIS A 139 10.41 -6.75 15.93
N CYS A 140 10.27 -5.54 16.45
CA CYS A 140 10.24 -4.30 15.67
C CYS A 140 10.55 -3.12 16.60
N ASP A 141 10.97 -2.02 15.98
CA ASP A 141 11.32 -0.79 16.66
C ASP A 141 10.07 0.05 16.93
N SER A 142 9.15 -0.49 17.74
CA SER A 142 7.95 0.23 18.19
C SER A 142 8.30 1.22 19.30
N GLU A 143 7.93 2.49 19.13
CA GLU A 143 8.06 3.50 20.20
C GLU A 143 7.18 3.16 21.42
N TRP A 144 6.08 2.43 21.18
CA TRP A 144 5.18 1.99 22.23
C TRP A 144 5.62 0.67 22.83
N ARG A 145 5.81 0.69 24.15
CA ARG A 145 6.04 -0.51 24.96
C ARG A 145 4.71 -1.14 25.32
N GLU A 146 4.46 -2.31 24.75
CA GLU A 146 3.24 -3.05 25.01
C GLU A 146 3.10 -3.41 26.51
N PRO A 147 1.90 -3.27 27.09
CA PRO A 147 1.66 -3.65 28.48
C PRO A 147 1.89 -5.14 28.73
N GLU A 148 2.37 -5.49 29.93
CA GLU A 148 2.73 -6.87 30.30
C GLU A 148 1.56 -7.87 30.22
N TYR A 149 0.33 -7.41 30.39
CA TYR A 149 -0.85 -8.26 30.29
C TYR A 149 -1.24 -8.61 28.84
N THR A 150 -0.58 -7.99 27.86
CA THR A 150 -0.70 -8.31 26.44
C THR A 150 0.36 -9.34 26.02
N MET A 151 0.21 -9.98 24.86
CA MET A 151 1.22 -10.92 24.36
C MET A 151 1.59 -10.68 22.91
N GLY A 152 2.90 -10.68 22.64
CA GLY A 152 3.51 -10.42 21.34
C GLY A 152 3.89 -8.94 21.18
N ALA A 153 4.57 -8.62 20.09
CA ALA A 153 4.98 -7.27 19.74
C ALA A 153 4.47 -6.90 18.34
N CYS A 154 4.83 -5.72 17.86
CA CYS A 154 4.61 -5.31 16.47
C CYS A 154 3.15 -5.22 16.06
N TYR A 155 2.28 -4.82 17.00
CA TYR A 155 0.90 -4.44 16.70
C TYR A 155 0.80 -3.17 15.86
N ASP A 156 1.88 -2.41 15.81
CA ASP A 156 2.00 -1.15 15.10
C ASP A 156 2.45 -1.29 13.63
N VAL A 157 2.90 -2.48 13.23
CA VAL A 157 3.47 -2.71 11.90
C VAL A 157 2.37 -2.81 10.84
N ILE A 158 2.57 -2.11 9.72
CA ILE A 158 1.75 -2.17 8.52
C ILE A 158 2.59 -2.71 7.38
N TRP A 159 2.06 -3.70 6.67
CA TRP A 159 2.59 -4.12 5.38
C TRP A 159 1.75 -3.53 4.28
N GLN A 160 2.34 -2.67 3.48
CA GLN A 160 1.64 -2.00 2.40
C GLN A 160 2.15 -2.46 1.05
N PHE A 161 1.22 -2.71 0.13
CA PHE A 161 1.50 -3.15 -1.22
C PHE A 161 0.85 -2.20 -2.22
N VAL A 162 1.62 -1.84 -3.25
CA VAL A 162 1.05 -1.30 -4.49
C VAL A 162 0.77 -2.47 -5.40
N LEU A 163 -0.51 -2.73 -5.63
CA LEU A 163 -1.00 -3.83 -6.46
C LEU A 163 -1.24 -3.37 -7.89
N TYR A 164 -0.97 -4.26 -8.83
CA TYR A 164 -1.11 -4.06 -10.27
C TYR A 164 -1.86 -5.23 -10.93
N ARG A 165 -2.64 -4.94 -11.97
CA ARG A 165 -3.12 -5.95 -12.93
C ARG A 165 -3.28 -5.34 -14.32
N SER A 166 -3.14 -6.17 -15.37
CA SER A 166 -3.24 -5.68 -16.76
C SER A 166 -4.70 -5.49 -17.17
N HIS A 167 -5.56 -6.47 -16.83
CA HIS A 167 -6.98 -6.49 -17.19
C HIS A 167 -7.88 -6.85 -16.01
N SER A 168 -9.17 -6.54 -16.14
CA SER A 168 -10.20 -6.98 -15.19
C SER A 168 -10.33 -8.50 -15.23
N GLY A 169 -10.18 -9.18 -14.08
CA GLY A 169 -10.27 -10.64 -13.95
C GLY A 169 -8.94 -11.32 -13.66
N GLU A 170 -7.81 -10.68 -13.96
CA GLU A 170 -6.49 -11.16 -13.53
C GLU A 170 -6.30 -10.98 -12.00
N SER A 171 -5.49 -11.85 -11.41
CA SER A 171 -5.03 -11.66 -10.03
C SER A 171 -4.22 -10.38 -9.91
N TRP A 172 -4.40 -9.68 -8.79
CA TRP A 172 -3.49 -8.61 -8.40
C TRP A 172 -2.10 -9.14 -8.12
N ARG A 173 -1.08 -8.35 -8.49
CA ARG A 173 0.33 -8.62 -8.21
C ARG A 173 0.99 -7.40 -7.60
N ALA A 174 1.81 -7.61 -6.57
CA ALA A 174 2.59 -6.55 -5.96
C ALA A 174 3.62 -6.02 -6.95
N LYS A 175 3.70 -4.70 -7.06
CA LYS A 175 4.71 -3.97 -7.83
C LYS A 175 5.67 -3.22 -6.91
N ALA A 176 5.22 -2.87 -5.70
CA ALA A 176 6.02 -2.29 -4.64
C ALA A 176 5.52 -2.78 -3.28
N PHE A 177 6.42 -2.78 -2.29
CA PHE A 177 6.16 -3.12 -0.91
C PHE A 177 6.74 -2.04 0.01
N SER A 178 6.08 -1.79 1.14
CA SER A 178 6.58 -0.94 2.20
C SER A 178 6.25 -1.52 3.57
N HIS A 179 7.22 -1.45 4.46
CA HIS A 179 7.07 -1.74 5.89
C HIS A 179 6.92 -0.40 6.60
N LEU A 180 5.75 -0.16 7.19
CA LEU A 180 5.44 1.09 7.90
C LEU A 180 5.04 0.80 9.34
N HIS A 181 4.94 1.87 10.12
CA HIS A 181 4.50 1.86 11.50
C HIS A 181 3.35 2.85 11.68
N MET A 182 2.33 2.47 12.45
CA MET A 182 1.17 3.32 12.71
C MET A 182 1.50 4.48 13.67
N GLY A 183 2.53 4.36 14.50
CA GLY A 183 2.92 5.34 15.51
C GLY A 183 1.98 5.40 16.72
N PHE A 184 1.22 4.34 17.01
CA PHE A 184 0.35 4.32 18.18
C PHE A 184 1.17 4.33 19.47
N ALA A 185 1.00 5.37 20.27
CA ALA A 185 1.66 5.54 21.57
C ALA A 185 0.69 5.42 22.76
N GLY A 186 -0.31 4.53 22.64
CA GLY A 186 -1.31 4.32 23.68
C GLY A 186 -2.55 5.20 23.54
N LYS A 187 -3.43 5.10 24.54
CA LYS A 187 -4.71 5.81 24.58
C LYS A 187 -4.53 7.33 24.43
N GLY A 188 -5.28 7.91 23.49
CA GLY A 188 -5.28 9.36 23.25
C GLY A 188 -4.08 9.88 22.45
N SER A 189 -3.19 9.01 21.97
CA SER A 189 -2.10 9.37 21.06
C SER A 189 -2.59 10.14 19.84
N LYS A 190 -1.81 11.12 19.38
CA LYS A 190 -2.07 11.82 18.12
C LYS A 190 -1.69 10.92 16.94
N CYS A 191 -2.32 11.14 15.79
CA CYS A 191 -1.92 10.46 14.56
C CYS A 191 -0.48 10.85 14.21
N SER A 192 0.39 9.87 14.06
CA SER A 192 1.83 10.00 13.80
C SER A 192 2.29 9.01 12.73
N GLU A 193 3.55 9.12 12.30
CA GLU A 193 4.19 8.21 11.35
C GLU A 193 3.35 7.97 10.09
N ALA A 194 2.95 6.72 9.80
CA ALA A 194 2.18 6.41 8.58
C ALA A 194 0.79 7.07 8.55
N PHE A 195 0.33 7.61 9.67
CA PHE A 195 -0.92 8.35 9.83
C PHE A 195 -0.75 9.86 9.94
N GLU A 196 0.47 10.39 9.94
CA GLU A 196 0.68 11.83 9.97
C GLU A 196 0.18 12.47 8.65
N PRO A 197 -0.61 13.56 8.70
CA PRO A 197 -1.04 14.28 7.50
C PRO A 197 0.13 14.71 6.63
N PHE A 198 0.06 14.43 5.34
CA PHE A 198 1.12 14.75 4.37
C PHE A 198 2.48 14.16 4.73
N SER A 199 2.52 13.09 5.54
CA SER A 199 3.71 12.25 5.69
C SER A 199 4.16 11.85 4.28
N ASN A 200 5.33 12.35 3.90
CA ASN A 200 5.69 12.52 2.51
C ASN A 200 6.00 11.15 1.86
N PRO A 201 5.25 10.73 0.82
CA PRO A 201 5.54 9.52 0.05
C PRO A 201 6.71 9.70 -0.91
N SER A 202 7.61 10.68 -0.75
CA SER A 202 8.76 10.89 -1.63
C SER A 202 9.70 9.68 -1.74
N SER A 203 9.57 8.68 -0.87
CA SER A 203 10.22 7.37 -0.99
C SER A 203 9.53 6.42 -2.00
N TRP A 204 8.29 6.67 -2.39
CA TRP A 204 7.50 5.78 -3.25
C TRP A 204 7.87 5.86 -4.74
N PRO A 205 8.12 7.05 -5.35
CA PRO A 205 8.58 7.11 -6.73
C PRO A 205 9.91 6.38 -6.95
N GLN A 206 10.80 6.37 -5.95
CA GLN A 206 12.04 5.60 -5.97
C GLN A 206 11.77 4.08 -5.94
N LEU A 207 10.84 3.61 -5.09
CA LEU A 207 10.43 2.21 -5.04
C LEU A 207 9.75 1.72 -6.34
N ILE A 208 9.01 2.60 -7.04
CA ILE A 208 8.38 2.28 -8.34
C ILE A 208 9.42 2.28 -9.48
N GLN A 209 10.38 3.19 -9.48
CA GLN A 209 11.45 3.24 -10.50
C GLN A 209 12.47 2.09 -10.34
N GLU A 210 12.78 1.67 -9.11
CA GLU A 210 13.68 0.54 -8.85
C GLU A 210 13.01 -0.80 -9.18
N GLY A 211 11.72 -0.97 -8.88
CA GLY A 211 10.94 -2.15 -9.26
C GLY A 211 10.61 -2.25 -10.77
N ALA A 212 10.82 -1.19 -11.54
CA ALA A 212 10.76 -1.20 -13.00
C ALA A 212 12.12 -1.53 -13.66
N SER A 213 13.22 -1.36 -12.93
CA SER A 213 14.59 -1.51 -13.46
C SER A 213 15.16 -2.93 -13.32
N VAL A 214 14.49 -3.84 -12.61
CA VAL A 214 14.96 -5.23 -12.39
C VAL A 214 14.50 -6.22 -13.46
N VAL A 215 13.75 -5.79 -14.48
CA VAL A 215 13.48 -6.60 -15.69
C VAL A 215 14.27 -6.05 -16.86
N SER A 216 15.60 -6.04 -16.74
CA SER A 216 16.45 -6.09 -17.93
C SER A 216 16.47 -7.54 -18.41
N VAL A 217 15.51 -7.92 -19.26
CA VAL A 217 15.67 -9.11 -20.10
C VAL A 217 16.94 -8.85 -20.91
N THR A 218 18.01 -9.60 -20.63
CA THR A 218 19.18 -9.64 -21.48
C THR A 218 18.74 -10.06 -22.88
N PRO A 219 18.85 -9.20 -23.91
CA PRO A 219 18.68 -9.64 -25.28
C PRO A 219 19.95 -10.42 -25.61
N GLY A 220 19.92 -11.74 -25.46
CA GLY A 220 21.16 -12.50 -25.51
C GLY A 220 20.99 -14.00 -25.62
N MET A 221 20.28 -14.47 -26.64
CA MET A 221 20.68 -15.65 -27.43
C MET A 221 19.72 -15.80 -28.62
N ILE A 222 19.92 -14.97 -29.64
CA ILE A 222 19.57 -15.34 -31.00
C ILE A 222 20.76 -16.18 -31.51
N PRO A 223 20.58 -17.46 -31.86
CA PRO A 223 21.63 -18.19 -32.56
C PRO A 223 21.79 -17.57 -33.96
N ALA A 224 22.95 -16.99 -34.19
CA ALA A 224 23.38 -16.56 -35.52
C ALA A 224 23.68 -17.80 -36.36
N CYS A 225 22.95 -17.99 -37.46
CA CYS A 225 23.49 -18.39 -38.77
C CYS A 225 22.37 -18.63 -39.77
N ALA A 226 22.06 -17.62 -40.58
CA ALA A 226 21.72 -17.80 -41.99
C ALA A 226 21.91 -16.45 -42.69
N LEU A 227 23.03 -16.34 -43.40
CA LEU A 227 23.42 -15.22 -44.25
C LEU A 227 22.39 -15.01 -45.36
N GLY A 228 22.02 -13.76 -45.62
CA GLY A 228 21.18 -13.42 -46.78
C GLY A 228 20.87 -11.93 -46.88
N PHE A 229 21.80 -11.18 -47.46
CA PHE A 229 21.59 -9.95 -48.24
C PHE A 229 20.32 -9.10 -48.00
N CYS A 230 20.50 -7.88 -47.48
CA CYS A 230 19.84 -6.73 -48.08
C CYS A 230 20.56 -5.42 -47.74
N SER A 231 21.25 -4.88 -48.74
CA SER A 231 21.68 -3.49 -48.80
C SER A 231 20.46 -2.58 -48.88
N LEU A 232 20.35 -1.55 -48.04
CA LEU A 232 19.68 -0.31 -48.43
C LEU A 232 20.09 0.86 -47.52
N LEU A 233 21.11 1.55 -48.01
CA LEU A 233 21.22 3.00 -48.14
C LEU A 233 19.96 3.80 -47.76
N PHE A 234 20.05 4.74 -46.82
CA PHE A 234 19.48 6.09 -47.03
C PHE A 234 20.26 7.16 -46.28
N LEU A 235 20.59 8.18 -47.07
CA LEU A 235 21.33 9.39 -46.80
C LEU A 235 20.37 10.49 -46.26
N VAL A 236 20.83 11.24 -45.26
CA VAL A 236 20.98 12.72 -45.28
C VAL A 236 19.76 13.67 -45.17
N LEU A 237 19.91 14.55 -44.15
CA LEU A 237 19.56 15.98 -43.99
C LEU A 237 18.12 16.49 -44.17
N GLY A 238 17.72 17.32 -43.19
CA GLY A 238 16.67 18.32 -43.34
C GLY A 238 16.59 19.28 -42.16
N ARG A 239 17.45 20.32 -42.14
CA ARG A 239 17.26 21.56 -41.36
C ARG A 239 16.10 22.34 -41.98
N LEU A 240 15.14 22.82 -41.19
CA LEU A 240 14.30 23.96 -41.55
C LEU A 240 14.43 25.06 -40.49
N HIS A 241 14.89 26.21 -40.96
CA HIS A 241 14.76 27.54 -40.36
C HIS A 241 13.42 28.17 -40.81
N ALA A 242 12.96 29.16 -40.04
CA ALA A 242 11.95 30.22 -40.34
C ALA A 242 10.73 30.15 -39.41
N LEU A 243 10.12 31.22 -38.92
CA LEU A 243 10.35 32.67 -38.93
C LEU A 243 9.43 33.23 -37.81
N LEU A 244 9.91 34.21 -37.04
CA LEU A 244 9.09 35.02 -36.13
C LEU A 244 8.26 36.06 -36.92
N PRO A 245 7.20 36.60 -36.31
CA PRO A 245 7.09 38.07 -36.31
C PRO A 245 6.86 38.67 -34.92
N ASP A 246 7.49 39.83 -34.75
CA ASP A 246 7.40 40.79 -33.65
C ASP A 246 5.99 41.30 -33.38
N THR A 247 5.66 41.54 -32.11
CA THR A 247 4.73 42.61 -31.71
C THR A 247 5.22 43.33 -30.46
N GLN A 248 5.22 44.66 -30.57
CA GLN A 248 5.67 45.69 -29.63
C GLN A 248 4.75 45.77 -28.39
N SER A 249 5.31 45.77 -27.17
CA SER A 249 5.59 46.93 -26.30
C SER A 249 4.40 47.83 -25.90
N THR A 250 3.95 47.67 -24.66
CA THR A 250 3.58 48.79 -23.76
C THR A 250 3.93 48.44 -22.31
N ARG A 251 4.78 49.28 -21.69
CA ARG A 251 5.10 49.29 -20.25
C ARG A 251 3.97 49.96 -19.47
N LEU A 252 3.73 49.53 -18.22
CA LEU A 252 3.79 50.34 -16.98
C LEU A 252 3.25 49.54 -15.79
N GLY A 253 3.93 49.63 -14.64
CA GLY A 253 3.37 49.30 -13.32
C GLY A 253 4.03 48.11 -12.61
N GLY A 254 4.95 48.40 -11.71
CA GLY A 254 5.71 47.41 -10.96
C GLY A 254 4.93 46.66 -9.88
N LYS A 255 5.36 45.42 -9.66
CA LYS A 255 5.56 44.74 -8.38
C LYS A 255 6.30 43.44 -8.69
N GLU A 256 7.44 43.24 -8.03
CA GLU A 256 8.22 42.00 -8.01
C GLU A 256 7.33 40.80 -7.64
N PRO A 257 7.29 39.73 -8.45
CA PRO A 257 6.91 38.41 -7.97
C PRO A 257 8.16 37.56 -7.74
N LEU A 258 8.16 36.91 -6.59
CA LEU A 258 9.08 35.83 -6.24
C LEU A 258 9.10 34.77 -7.34
N LEU A 259 10.31 34.31 -7.65
CA LEU A 259 10.63 33.29 -8.62
C LEU A 259 10.03 31.94 -8.17
N GLU A 260 8.81 31.63 -8.62
CA GLU A 260 8.28 30.27 -8.52
C GLU A 260 9.01 29.39 -9.56
N SER A 261 9.64 28.33 -9.06
CA SER A 261 10.24 27.28 -9.87
C SER A 261 9.17 26.58 -10.71
N PRO A 262 9.44 26.20 -11.98
CA PRO A 262 8.46 25.47 -12.77
C PRO A 262 8.19 24.09 -12.16
N GLU A 263 6.96 23.88 -11.71
CA GLU A 263 6.42 22.56 -11.41
C GLU A 263 6.49 21.70 -12.67
N THR A 264 7.36 20.70 -12.64
CA THR A 264 7.46 19.69 -13.69
C THR A 264 6.39 18.64 -13.40
N TYR A 265 5.27 18.73 -14.10
CA TYR A 265 4.27 17.67 -14.13
C TYR A 265 4.76 16.56 -15.06
N ILE A 266 5.25 15.46 -14.47
CA ILE A 266 5.50 14.23 -15.22
C ILE A 266 4.16 13.49 -15.34
N LEU A 267 3.54 13.59 -16.51
CA LEU A 267 2.53 12.64 -16.97
C LEU A 267 3.24 11.31 -17.25
N VAL A 268 2.93 10.28 -16.45
CA VAL A 268 3.34 8.90 -16.75
C VAL A 268 2.13 8.19 -17.35
N CYS A 269 2.28 7.78 -18.61
CA CYS A 269 1.36 6.90 -19.34
C CYS A 269 1.35 5.48 -18.76
#